data_AF-A0A0D2DP34-F1
#
_entry.id   AF-A0A0D2DP34-F1
#
_cell.length_a   1.000
_cell.length_b   1.000
_cell.length_c   1.000
_cell.angle_alpha   90.00
_cell.angle_beta   90.00
_cell.angle_gamma   90.00
#
_symmetry.space_group_name_H-M   'P 1'
#
loop_
_entity.id
_entity.type
_entity.pdbx_description
1 polymer ?
#
loop_
_entity_poly.entity_id
_entity_poly.type
_entity_poly.pdbx_seq_one_letter_code
_entity_poly.pdbx_strand_id
1 'polypeptide(L)' 'MKDGSEVLAPLPYLSTKPCRFAIASEVATLDLVRAAGVTAPKILYYSTDAQNPVGADSMIMEKLRGRPIGDMY' A
#
# COMPACT_ATOMS: atom_id res chain seq x y z
N MET A 1 6.15 -12.91 -7.47
CA MET A 1 5.21 -13.97 -7.91
C MET A 1 5.86 -14.77 -9.05
N LYS A 2 5.40 -15.99 -9.37
CA LYS A 2 6.06 -16.85 -10.41
C LYS A 2 5.99 -16.25 -11.83
N ASP A 3 5.17 -15.23 -12.02
CA ASP A 3 4.95 -14.46 -13.25
C ASP A 3 5.91 -13.26 -13.39
N GLY A 4 6.83 -13.04 -12.44
CA GLY A 4 7.71 -11.87 -12.43
C GLY A 4 7.05 -10.58 -11.94
N SER A 5 5.80 -10.64 -11.47
CA SER A 5 5.14 -9.48 -10.87
C SER A 5 5.79 -9.11 -9.53
N GLU A 6 6.07 -7.81 -9.39
CA GLU A 6 6.59 -7.18 -8.18
C GLU A 6 5.46 -6.52 -7.38
N VAL A 7 5.54 -6.59 -6.06
CA VAL A 7 4.57 -6.00 -5.14
C VAL A 7 5.29 -5.16 -4.09
N LEU A 8 4.59 -4.17 -3.54
CA LEU A 8 5.03 -3.38 -2.40
C LEU A 8 4.16 -3.76 -1.20
N ALA A 9 4.81 -3.98 -0.05
CA ALA A 9 4.14 -4.25 1.21
C ALA A 9 4.64 -3.26 2.26
N PRO A 10 4.08 -2.03 2.30
CA PRO A 10 4.49 -1.04 3.28
C PRO A 10 4.09 -1.51 4.69
N LEU A 11 5.03 -1.44 5.62
CA LEU A 11 4.77 -1.71 7.03
C LEU A 11 4.46 -0.38 7.75
N PRO A 12 3.45 -0.36 8.61
CA PRO A 12 3.13 0.83 9.38
C PRO A 12 4.28 1.16 10.33
N TYR A 13 4.62 2.44 10.45
CA TYR A 13 5.51 2.89 11.52
C TYR A 13 4.84 2.66 12.88
N LEU A 14 5.61 2.20 13.87
CA LEU A 14 5.13 1.97 15.24
C LEU A 14 4.52 3.22 15.89
N SER A 15 4.90 4.41 15.42
CA SER A 15 4.38 5.70 15.88
C SER A 15 3.05 6.11 15.23
N THR A 16 2.66 5.49 14.10
CA THR A 16 1.44 5.85 13.39
C THR A 16 0.23 5.41 14.21
N LYS A 17 -0.51 6.37 14.78
CA LYS A 17 -1.75 6.07 15.51
C LYS A 17 -2.90 6.97 15.07
N PRO A 18 -4.14 6.43 15.01
CA PRO A 18 -4.49 5.01 15.22
C PRO A 18 -4.17 4.15 13.98
N CYS A 19 -3.37 3.07 14.14
CA CYS A 19 -2.90 2.23 13.01
C CYS A 19 -4.06 1.80 12.10
N ARG A 20 -5.17 1.30 12.69
CA ARG A 20 -6.28 0.71 11.94
C ARG A 20 -6.87 1.67 10.90
N PHE A 21 -6.90 2.96 11.22
CA PHE A 21 -7.48 3.97 10.34
C PHE A 21 -6.45 4.52 9.36
N ALA A 22 -5.15 4.44 9.66
CA ALA A 22 -4.12 4.85 8.72
C ALA A 22 -4.16 3.97 7.46
N ILE A 23 -4.10 2.65 7.62
CA ILE A 23 -4.18 1.71 6.47
C ILE A 23 -5.53 1.81 5.78
N ALA A 24 -6.65 1.84 6.52
CA ALA A 24 -7.97 2.00 5.92
C ALA A 24 -8.11 3.30 5.10
N SER A 25 -7.59 4.42 5.63
CA SER A 25 -7.62 5.72 4.95
C SER A 25 -6.74 5.73 3.71
N GLU A 26 -5.57 5.09 3.76
CA GLU A 26 -4.66 5.00 2.61
C GLU A 26 -5.28 4.17 1.49
N VAL A 27 -5.83 2.99 1.80
CA VAL A 27 -6.56 2.14 0.84
C VAL A 27 -7.71 2.91 0.20
N ALA A 28 -8.56 3.55 1.02
CA ALA A 28 -9.71 4.31 0.51
C ALA A 28 -9.28 5.49 -0.38
N THR A 29 -8.18 6.15 -0.03
CA THR A 29 -7.66 7.28 -0.82
C THR A 29 -7.09 6.78 -2.15
N LEU A 30 -6.33 5.68 -2.15
CA LEU A 30 -5.78 5.10 -3.38
C LEU A 30 -6.88 4.61 -4.32
N ASP A 31 -7.91 3.98 -3.79
CA ASP A 31 -9.09 3.56 -4.57
C ASP A 31 -9.83 4.77 -5.17
N LEU A 32 -10.02 5.84 -4.39
CA LEU A 32 -10.65 7.08 -4.87
C LEU A 32 -9.84 7.73 -5.99
N VAL A 33 -8.52 7.88 -5.80
CA VAL A 33 -7.62 8.47 -6.79
C VAL A 33 -7.62 7.67 -8.09
N ARG A 34 -7.63 6.34 -7.98
CA ARG A 34 -7.73 5.45 -9.15
C ARG A 34 -9.07 5.58 -9.85
N ALA A 35 -10.17 5.67 -9.11
CA ALA A 35 -11.51 5.89 -9.66
C ALA A 35 -11.63 7.25 -10.39
N ALA A 36 -10.84 8.25 -9.97
CA ALA A 36 -10.74 9.54 -10.65
C ALA A 36 -9.91 9.51 -11.94
N GLY A 37 -9.37 8.36 -12.35
CA GLY A 37 -8.59 8.20 -13.58
C GLY A 37 -7.10 8.50 -13.45
N VAL A 38 -6.60 8.74 -12.24
CA VAL A 38 -5.17 8.90 -11.97
C VAL A 38 -4.52 7.53 -11.78
N THR A 39 -3.36 7.31 -12.38
CA THR A 39 -2.59 6.08 -12.18
C THR A 39 -2.08 5.99 -10.75
N ALA A 40 -2.81 5.30 -9.89
CA ALA A 40 -2.43 4.95 -8.52
C ALA A 40 -2.22 3.43 -8.39
N PRO A 41 -1.34 2.96 -7.48
CA PRO A 41 -1.15 1.53 -7.24
C PRO A 41 -2.45 0.81 -6.89
N LYS A 42 -2.69 -0.34 -7.50
CA LYS A 42 -3.77 -1.26 -7.14
C LYS A 42 -3.47 -1.92 -5.80
N ILE A 43 -4.41 -1.84 -4.87
CA ILE A 43 -4.38 -2.64 -3.65
C ILE A 43 -4.73 -4.09 -4.00
N LEU A 44 -3.83 -5.02 -3.67
CA LEU A 44 -3.98 -6.45 -3.89
C LEU A 44 -4.53 -7.14 -2.63
N TYR A 45 -4.14 -6.63 -1.46
CA TYR A 45 -4.59 -7.11 -0.17
C TYR A 45 -4.41 -6.00 0.87
N TYR A 46 -5.29 -5.95 1.87
CA TYR A 46 -5.05 -5.19 3.08
C TYR A 46 -5.75 -5.85 4.27
N SER A 47 -5.23 -5.60 5.47
CA SER A 47 -5.81 -6.00 6.74
C SER A 47 -5.63 -4.89 7.76
N THR A 48 -6.71 -4.53 8.43
CA THR A 48 -6.75 -3.58 9.55
C THR A 48 -6.84 -4.29 10.91
N ASP A 49 -6.53 -5.59 10.92
CA ASP A 49 -6.50 -6.41 12.11
C ASP A 49 -5.05 -6.81 12.42
N ALA A 50 -4.50 -6.24 13.49
CA ALA A 50 -3.16 -6.55 13.96
C ALA A 50 -3.00 -8.00 14.50
N GLN A 51 -4.08 -8.78 14.64
CA GLN A 51 -4.02 -10.21 14.97
C GLN A 51 -3.67 -11.10 13.76
N ASN A 52 -3.48 -10.52 12.57
CA ASN A 52 -3.00 -11.25 11.41
C ASN A 52 -1.55 -11.76 11.63
N PRO A 53 -1.06 -12.74 10.83
CA PRO A 53 0.29 -13.30 10.98
C PRO A 53 1.47 -12.30 10.91
N VAL A 54 1.25 -11.11 10.36
CA VAL A 54 2.24 -10.01 10.32
C VAL A 54 2.34 -9.28 11.66
N GLY A 55 1.30 -9.37 12.51
CA GLY A 55 1.26 -8.73 13.83
C GLY A 55 0.98 -7.22 13.78
N ALA A 56 0.61 -6.70 12.61
CA ALA A 56 0.34 -5.29 12.39
C ALA A 56 -0.64 -5.12 11.23
N ASP A 57 -1.27 -3.94 11.13
CA ASP A 57 -2.04 -3.61 9.95
C ASP A 57 -1.13 -3.67 8.72
N SER A 58 -1.60 -4.32 7.66
CA SER A 58 -0.76 -4.65 6.52
C SER A 58 -1.49 -4.36 5.23
N MET A 59 -0.73 -3.97 4.21
CA MET A 59 -1.23 -3.76 2.85
C MET A 59 -0.22 -4.33 1.87
N ILE A 60 -0.73 -4.90 0.78
CA ILE A 60 0.05 -5.34 -0.37
C ILE A 60 -0.53 -4.64 -1.58
N MET A 61 0.32 -3.95 -2.33
CA MET A 61 -0.07 -3.20 -3.52
C MET A 61 0.83 -3.52 -4.70
N GLU A 62 0.37 -3.25 -5.91
CA GLU A 62 1.18 -3.38 -7.12
C GLU A 62 2.38 -2.43 -7.08
N LYS A 63 3.55 -2.88 -7.56
CA LYS A 63 4.67 -1.97 -7.80
C LYS A 63 4.50 -1.32 -9.17
N LEU A 64 4.28 -0.01 -9.19
CA LEU A 64 4.22 0.73 -10.45
C LEU A 64 5.60 0.76 -11.12
N ARG A 65 5.61 0.61 -12.45
CA ARG A 65 6.85 0.72 -13.24
C ARG A 65 7.21 2.20 -13.37
N GLY A 66 8.37 2.56 -12.84
CA GLY A 66 8.89 3.92 -12.87
C GLY A 66 10.12 4.06 -11.99
N ARG A 67 10.74 5.24 -12.05
CA ARG A 67 11.81 5.63 -11.13
C ARG A 67 11.40 6.92 -10.42
N PRO A 68 11.65 7.05 -9.11
CA PRO A 68 11.52 8.34 -8.43
C PRO A 68 12.31 9.41 -9.18
N ILE A 69 11.74 10.61 -9.30
CA ILE A 69 12.42 11.73 -9.97
C ILE A 69 13.72 12.10 -9.23
N GLY A 70 13.76 11.89 -7.91
CA GLY A 70 14.96 12.12 -7.09
C GLY A 70 16.17 11.26 -7.46
N ASP A 71 15.95 10.09 -8.08
CA ASP A 71 17.04 9.20 -8.52
C ASP A 71 17.56 9.58 -9.92
N MET A 72 17.02 10.64 -10.55
CA MET A 72 17.46 11.09 -11.87
C MET A 72 18.64 12.07 -11.83
N TYR A 73 18.99 12.59 -10.66
CA TYR A 73 20.04 13.59 -10.45
C TYR A 73 21.10 13.07 -9.46
#